data_AF-A0A0D6M919-F1
#
_entry.id   AF-A0A0D6M919-F1
#
_cell.length_a   1.000
_cell.length_b   1.000
_cell.length_c   1.000
_cell.angle_alpha   90.00
_cell.angle_beta   90.00
_cell.angle_gamma   90.00
#
_symmetry.space_group_name_H-M   'P 1'
#
loop_
_entity.id
_entity.type
_entity.pdbx_description
1 polymer ?
#
loop_
_entity_poly.entity_id
_entity_poly.type
_entity_poly.pdbx_seq_one_letter_code
_entity_poly.pdbx_strand_id
1 'polypeptide(L)'
;MHDKLGEAKAYGNMGNVMKMKDKFADALELTRKQLAIANELDDKQCLARAYYNLGTIYHARAKLAVKKSRNEYASRAGDAGDGNANADNDDLRAALECYMSSSKYSQSLEDHINVGRLFGCVGNVLYLLRDYRGAIECHEKVSFLLYSWLFVLIAYQRKPVSIFNYAFIWVIEVIQ
;
A
#
# COMPACT_ATOMS: atom_id res chain seq x y z
N MET A 1 34.62 -0.33 -4.11
CA MET A 1 33.41 -1.12 -3.76
C MET A 1 32.28 -0.12 -3.56
N HIS A 2 31.36 0.02 -4.51
CA HIS A 2 30.17 0.85 -4.33
C HIS A 2 29.09 0.00 -3.64
N ASP A 3 28.68 0.40 -2.43
CA ASP A 3 27.56 -0.24 -1.73
C ASP A 3 26.23 0.22 -2.36
N LYS A 4 25.83 -0.51 -3.40
CA LYS A 4 24.56 -0.27 -4.12
C LYS A 4 23.34 -0.42 -3.20
N LEU A 5 23.40 -1.31 -2.20
CA LEU A 5 22.31 -1.50 -1.26
C LEU A 5 22.14 -0.28 -0.35
N GLY A 6 23.26 0.26 0.15
CA GLY A 6 23.30 1.52 0.89
C GLY A 6 22.76 2.69 0.05
N GLU A 7 23.15 2.76 -1.21
CA GLU A 7 22.67 3.77 -2.17
C GLU A 7 21.15 3.69 -2.40
N ALA A 8 20.61 2.48 -2.62
CA ALA A 8 19.17 2.27 -2.79
C ALA A 8 18.37 2.73 -1.55
N LYS A 9 18.86 2.39 -0.35
CA LYS A 9 18.24 2.82 0.92
C LYS A 9 18.27 4.35 1.07
N ALA A 10 19.38 4.98 0.69
CA ALA A 10 19.52 6.44 0.73
C ALA A 10 18.50 7.11 -0.20
N TYR A 11 18.39 6.65 -1.46
CA TYR A 11 17.39 7.17 -2.40
C TYR A 11 15.95 7.02 -1.89
N GLY A 12 15.60 5.87 -1.30
CA GLY A 12 14.28 5.67 -0.71
C GLY A 12 13.97 6.63 0.44
N ASN A 13 14.95 6.89 1.30
CA ASN A 13 14.80 7.84 2.40
C ASN A 13 14.67 9.28 1.89
N MET A 14 15.48 9.68 0.91
CA MET A 14 15.37 11.00 0.27
C MET A 14 14.03 11.17 -0.44
N GLY A 15 13.53 10.14 -1.13
CA GLY A 15 12.21 10.14 -1.74
C GLY A 15 11.10 10.41 -0.73
N ASN A 16 11.17 9.78 0.45
CA ASN A 16 10.24 10.04 1.54
C ASN A 16 10.34 11.47 2.09
N VAL A 17 11.54 12.04 2.21
CA VAL A 17 11.71 13.44 2.62
C VAL A 17 11.10 14.39 1.58
N MET A 18 11.32 14.17 0.28
CA MET A 18 10.74 15.00 -0.78
C MET A 18 9.22 14.90 -0.82
N LYS A 19 8.66 13.71 -0.58
CA LYS A 19 7.20 13.51 -0.40
C LYS A 19 6.64 14.38 0.72
N MET A 20 7.30 14.42 1.88
CA MET A 20 6.86 15.25 3.01
C MET A 20 6.96 16.75 2.75
N LYS A 21 7.74 17.17 1.74
CA LYS A 21 7.84 18.56 1.28
C LYS A 21 6.89 18.86 0.12
N ASP A 22 5.94 17.96 -0.18
CA ASP A 22 5.03 18.01 -1.34
C ASP A 22 5.75 18.10 -2.70
N LYS A 23 7.04 17.74 -2.76
CA LYS A 23 7.85 17.70 -3.98
C LYS A 23 7.73 16.32 -4.64
N PHE A 24 6.54 16.02 -5.15
CA PHE A 24 6.22 14.68 -5.63
C PHE A 24 7.04 14.24 -6.86
N ALA A 25 7.39 15.16 -7.77
CA ALA A 25 8.21 14.83 -8.95
C ALA A 25 9.61 14.32 -8.53
N ASP A 26 10.28 15.07 -7.66
CA ASP A 26 11.59 14.69 -7.10
C ASP A 26 11.49 13.37 -6.31
N ALA A 27 10.42 13.20 -5.52
CA ALA A 27 10.18 11.98 -4.77
C ALA A 27 10.03 10.75 -5.68
N LEU A 28 9.31 10.89 -6.81
CA LEU A 28 9.17 9.82 -7.79
C LEU A 28 10.50 9.48 -8.46
N GLU A 29 11.30 10.48 -8.83
CA GLU A 29 12.61 10.24 -9.46
C GLU A 29 13.54 9.47 -8.52
N LEU A 30 13.66 9.93 -7.26
CA LEU A 30 14.49 9.29 -6.24
C LEU A 30 14.02 7.85 -5.98
N THR A 31 12.72 7.64 -5.83
CA THR A 31 12.19 6.30 -5.59
C THR A 31 12.34 5.37 -6.81
N ARG A 32 12.29 5.91 -8.04
CA ARG A 32 12.61 5.14 -9.26
C ARG A 32 14.09 4.74 -9.32
N LYS A 33 15.01 5.57 -8.84
CA LYS A 33 16.43 5.19 -8.69
C LYS A 33 16.60 4.05 -7.67
N GLN A 34 15.91 4.12 -6.53
CA GLN A 34 15.85 3.00 -5.58
C GLN A 34 15.36 1.71 -6.28
N LEU A 35 14.27 1.79 -7.06
CA LEU A 35 13.69 0.64 -7.74
C LEU A 35 14.65 0.06 -8.80
N ALA A 36 15.34 0.90 -9.56
CA ALA A 36 16.31 0.46 -10.57
C ALA A 36 17.45 -0.33 -9.93
N ILE A 37 18.01 0.15 -8.82
CA ILE A 37 19.07 -0.56 -8.08
C ILE A 37 18.52 -1.85 -7.46
N ALA A 38 17.32 -1.82 -6.88
CA ALA A 38 16.69 -3.01 -6.31
C ALA A 38 16.48 -4.12 -7.36
N ASN A 39 16.09 -3.76 -8.58
CA ASN A 39 16.00 -4.70 -9.71
C ASN A 39 17.37 -5.24 -10.13
N GLU A 40 18.39 -4.38 -10.18
CA GLU A 40 19.76 -4.81 -10.52
C GLU A 40 20.31 -5.83 -9.52
N LEU A 41 19.95 -5.69 -8.24
CA LEU A 41 20.39 -6.57 -7.16
C LEU A 41 19.48 -7.79 -6.92
N ASP A 42 18.36 -7.91 -7.64
CA ASP A 42 17.27 -8.88 -7.38
C ASP A 42 16.83 -8.90 -5.90
N ASP A 43 16.89 -7.74 -5.22
CA ASP A 43 16.54 -7.62 -3.81
C ASP A 43 15.03 -7.43 -3.67
N LYS A 44 14.32 -8.54 -3.45
CA LYS A 44 12.86 -8.57 -3.25
C LYS A 44 12.39 -7.68 -2.11
N GLN A 45 13.16 -7.54 -1.03
CA GLN A 45 12.79 -6.68 0.10
C GLN A 45 12.89 -5.21 -0.30
N CYS A 46 13.95 -4.84 -1.00
CA CYS A 46 14.13 -3.48 -1.51
C CYS A 46 13.09 -3.14 -2.60
N LEU A 47 12.75 -4.10 -3.46
CA LEU A 47 11.68 -3.97 -4.46
C LEU A 47 10.32 -3.72 -3.79
N ALA A 48 9.95 -4.55 -2.81
CA ALA A 48 8.71 -4.37 -2.05
C ALA A 48 8.62 -2.97 -1.44
N ARG A 49 9.72 -2.49 -0.84
CA ARG A 49 9.79 -1.16 -0.23
C ARG A 49 9.73 -0.03 -1.27
N ALA A 50 10.41 -0.17 -2.40
CA ALA A 50 10.41 0.84 -3.46
C ALA A 50 9.00 1.01 -4.06
N TYR A 51 8.32 -0.09 -4.35
CA TYR A 51 6.93 -0.06 -4.82
C TYR A 51 5.98 0.52 -3.76
N TYR A 52 6.15 0.18 -2.48
CA TYR A 52 5.38 0.79 -1.40
C TYR A 52 5.57 2.30 -1.34
N ASN A 53 6.83 2.77 -1.40
CA ASN A 53 7.16 4.19 -1.39
C ASN A 53 6.51 4.93 -2.57
N LEU A 54 6.60 4.39 -3.80
CA LEU A 54 5.93 4.94 -4.98
C LEU A 54 4.42 5.06 -4.77
N GLY A 55 3.78 4.00 -4.26
CA GLY A 55 2.34 4.02 -3.96
C GLY A 55 1.97 5.13 -2.98
N THR A 56 2.76 5.33 -1.91
CA THR A 56 2.51 6.44 -0.97
C THR A 56 2.70 7.82 -1.57
N ILE A 57 3.61 7.97 -2.53
CA ILE A 57 3.85 9.25 -3.22
C ILE A 57 2.66 9.59 -4.12
N TYR A 58 2.20 8.65 -4.95
CA TYR A 58 1.03 8.84 -5.80
C TYR A 58 -0.24 9.10 -4.97
N HIS A 59 -0.47 8.33 -3.91
CA HIS A 59 -1.59 8.54 -3.00
C HIS A 59 -1.54 9.94 -2.34
N ALA A 60 -0.37 10.38 -1.87
CA ALA A 60 -0.23 11.71 -1.28
C ALA A 60 -0.47 12.83 -2.31
N ARG A 61 0.02 12.66 -3.55
CA ARG A 61 -0.19 13.61 -4.63
C ARG A 61 -1.68 13.74 -5.00
N ALA A 62 -2.37 12.61 -5.17
CA ALA A 62 -3.81 12.58 -5.43
C ALA A 62 -4.60 13.22 -4.28
N LYS A 63 -4.28 12.88 -3.02
CA LYS A 63 -4.94 13.46 -1.85
C LYS A 63 -4.78 14.98 -1.79
N LEU A 64 -3.60 15.50 -2.15
CA LEU A 64 -3.36 16.94 -2.21
C LEU A 64 -4.15 17.60 -3.34
N ALA A 65 -4.22 16.98 -4.51
CA ALA A 65 -4.99 17.47 -5.64
C ALA A 65 -6.49 17.55 -5.31
N VAL A 66 -7.07 16.49 -4.73
CA VAL A 66 -8.45 16.49 -4.22
C VAL A 66 -8.69 17.60 -3.19
N LYS A 67 -7.73 17.82 -2.27
CA LYS A 67 -7.84 18.88 -1.27
C LYS A 67 -7.81 20.28 -1.90
N LYS A 68 -6.92 20.50 -2.88
CA LYS A 68 -6.81 21.77 -3.60
C LYS A 68 -8.08 22.07 -4.38
N SER A 69 -8.60 21.08 -5.12
CA SER A 69 -9.84 21.25 -5.87
C SER A 69 -10.97 21.64 -4.91
N ARG A 70 -11.17 20.90 -3.81
CA ARG A 70 -12.18 21.22 -2.79
C ARG A 70 -12.05 22.63 -2.22
N ASN A 71 -10.82 23.08 -1.94
CA ASN A 71 -10.58 24.41 -1.41
C ASN A 71 -10.85 25.53 -2.43
N GLU A 72 -10.55 25.31 -3.71
CA GLU A 72 -10.87 26.23 -4.80
C GLU A 72 -12.38 26.31 -5.07
N TYR A 73 -13.13 25.21 -4.91
CA TYR A 73 -14.60 25.22 -4.96
C TYR A 73 -15.21 25.91 -3.74
N ALA A 74 -14.63 25.72 -2.55
CA ALA A 74 -15.09 26.36 -1.33
C ALA A 74 -14.90 27.89 -1.36
N SER A 75 -13.84 28.41 -2.00
CA SER A 75 -13.64 29.86 -2.18
C SER A 75 -14.50 30.47 -3.30
N ARG A 76 -15.04 29.65 -4.21
CA ARG A 76 -16.00 30.06 -5.25
C ARG A 76 -17.47 29.90 -4.86
N ALA A 77 -17.76 29.38 -3.66
CA ALA A 77 -19.07 29.25 -2.99
C ALA A 77 -20.32 29.45 -3.88
N GLY A 78 -20.91 28.38 -4.39
CA GLY A 78 -22.21 28.47 -5.07
C GLY A 78 -22.69 27.19 -5.71
N ASP A 79 -21.99 26.68 -6.71
CA ASP A 79 -22.59 25.70 -7.62
C ASP A 79 -21.78 24.41 -7.79
N ALA A 80 -22.54 23.33 -7.75
CA ALA A 80 -22.12 21.95 -7.91
C ALA A 80 -21.38 21.70 -9.23
N GLY A 81 -20.30 20.90 -9.15
CA GLY A 81 -19.67 20.34 -10.32
C GLY A 81 -18.41 19.59 -9.95
N ASP A 82 -18.45 18.27 -10.11
CA ASP A 82 -17.39 17.30 -9.83
C ASP A 82 -16.05 17.73 -10.48
N GLY A 83 -15.22 18.38 -9.69
CA GLY A 83 -14.07 19.12 -10.16
C GLY A 83 -12.84 18.26 -10.40
N ASN A 84 -12.66 17.84 -11.65
CA ASN A 84 -11.48 17.16 -12.22
C ASN A 84 -11.13 15.80 -11.58
N ALA A 85 -12.08 14.87 -11.62
CA ALA A 85 -11.85 13.48 -11.22
C ALA A 85 -10.77 12.75 -12.04
N ASN A 86 -10.41 13.24 -13.23
CA ASN A 86 -9.58 12.47 -14.16
C ASN A 86 -8.11 12.38 -13.77
N ALA A 87 -7.46 13.51 -13.41
CA ALA A 87 -6.05 13.50 -12.99
C ALA A 87 -5.87 12.81 -11.63
N ASP A 88 -6.85 12.95 -10.73
CA ASP A 88 -6.85 12.30 -9.42
C ASP A 88 -7.00 10.78 -9.56
N ASN A 89 -7.85 10.32 -10.49
CA ASN A 89 -8.05 8.90 -10.76
C ASN A 89 -6.79 8.20 -11.29
N ASP A 90 -5.99 8.88 -12.11
CA ASP A 90 -4.79 8.26 -12.68
C ASP A 90 -3.70 8.04 -11.63
N ASP A 91 -3.49 9.01 -10.73
CA ASP A 91 -2.57 8.84 -9.60
C ASP A 91 -3.06 7.79 -8.61
N LEU A 92 -4.38 7.74 -8.33
CA LEU A 92 -4.94 6.71 -7.46
C LEU A 92 -4.80 5.31 -8.06
N ARG A 93 -4.97 5.16 -9.38
CA ARG A 93 -4.71 3.90 -10.09
C ARG A 93 -3.23 3.51 -10.04
N ALA A 94 -2.33 4.44 -10.31
CA ALA A 94 -0.89 4.20 -10.20
C ALA A 94 -0.49 3.79 -8.76
N ALA A 95 -1.13 4.38 -7.74
CA ALA A 95 -0.92 3.99 -6.36
C ALA A 95 -1.36 2.53 -6.10
N LEU A 96 -2.53 2.11 -6.61
CA LEU A 96 -3.01 0.74 -6.49
C LEU A 96 -2.05 -0.26 -7.15
N GLU A 97 -1.60 0.00 -8.38
CA GLU A 97 -0.65 -0.86 -9.08
C GLU A 97 0.67 -1.02 -8.32
N CYS A 98 1.17 0.09 -7.75
CA CYS A 98 2.37 0.08 -6.92
C CYS A 98 2.16 -0.76 -5.64
N TYR A 99 1.02 -0.61 -4.97
CA TYR A 99 0.71 -1.41 -3.79
C TYR A 99 0.53 -2.90 -4.11
N MET A 100 -0.13 -3.24 -5.23
CA MET A 100 -0.25 -4.62 -5.68
C MET A 100 1.11 -5.25 -5.98
N SER A 101 1.98 -4.50 -6.65
CA SER A 101 3.36 -4.94 -6.92
C SER A 101 4.14 -5.15 -5.62
N SER A 102 4.05 -4.22 -4.68
CA SER A 102 4.67 -4.35 -3.35
C SER A 102 4.15 -5.56 -2.56
N SER A 103 2.84 -5.83 -2.63
CA SER A 103 2.21 -6.99 -2.00
C SER A 103 2.74 -8.31 -2.56
N LYS A 104 2.90 -8.43 -3.89
CA LYS A 104 3.46 -9.62 -4.53
C LYS A 104 4.84 -9.98 -3.99
N TYR A 105 5.72 -9.00 -3.83
CA TYR A 105 7.04 -9.23 -3.25
C TYR A 105 6.98 -9.50 -1.74
N SER A 106 6.13 -8.79 -0.99
CA SER A 106 6.00 -8.97 0.46
C SER A 106 5.41 -10.34 0.83
N GLN A 107 4.48 -10.87 0.04
CA GLN A 107 3.95 -12.23 0.17
C GLN A 107 5.02 -13.28 -0.05
N SER A 108 5.92 -13.07 -1.02
CA SER A 108 7.06 -13.98 -1.26
C SER A 108 8.10 -14.00 -0.13
N LEU A 109 8.00 -13.06 0.81
CA LEU A 109 8.91 -12.88 1.93
C LEU A 109 8.28 -13.21 3.28
N GLU A 110 7.01 -13.66 3.31
CA GLU A 110 6.23 -13.88 4.54
C GLU A 110 6.17 -12.64 5.46
N ASP A 111 6.27 -11.43 4.87
CA ASP A 111 6.23 -10.17 5.61
C ASP A 111 4.79 -9.70 5.84
N HIS A 112 4.13 -10.40 6.76
CA HIS A 112 2.71 -10.19 7.05
C HIS A 112 2.40 -8.81 7.65
N ILE A 113 3.37 -8.18 8.31
CA ILE A 113 3.23 -6.82 8.86
C ILE A 113 3.12 -5.81 7.73
N ASN A 114 3.99 -5.90 6.72
CA ASN A 114 3.93 -5.00 5.57
C ASN A 114 2.68 -5.24 4.72
N VAL A 115 2.23 -6.50 4.58
CA VAL A 115 0.97 -6.83 3.91
C VAL A 115 -0.23 -6.15 4.58
N GLY A 116 -0.32 -6.18 5.92
CA GLY A 116 -1.41 -5.49 6.64
C GLY A 116 -1.42 -3.97 6.41
N ARG A 117 -0.23 -3.33 6.44
CA ARG A 117 -0.09 -1.90 6.15
C ARG A 117 -0.47 -1.54 4.71
N LEU A 118 -0.09 -2.39 3.76
CA LEU A 118 -0.42 -2.25 2.33
C LEU A 118 -1.92 -2.22 2.10
N PHE A 119 -2.65 -3.19 2.62
CA PHE A 119 -4.10 -3.24 2.45
C PHE A 119 -4.82 -2.05 3.12
N GLY A 120 -4.32 -1.56 4.27
CA GLY A 120 -4.83 -0.32 4.86
C GLY A 120 -4.63 0.89 3.94
N CYS A 121 -3.51 0.96 3.23
CA CYS A 121 -3.24 2.00 2.23
C CYS A 121 -4.10 1.83 0.98
N VAL A 122 -4.33 0.60 0.50
CA VAL A 122 -5.23 0.28 -0.62
C VAL A 122 -6.67 0.67 -0.30
N GLY A 123 -7.18 0.34 0.89
CA GLY A 123 -8.53 0.73 1.33
C GLY A 123 -8.75 2.24 1.30
N ASN A 124 -7.75 3.02 1.74
CA ASN A 124 -7.80 4.49 1.66
C ASN A 124 -7.81 5.01 0.21
N VAL A 125 -7.05 4.38 -0.69
CA VAL A 125 -7.04 4.75 -2.11
C VAL A 125 -8.38 4.42 -2.78
N LEU A 126 -8.97 3.25 -2.50
CA LEU A 126 -10.29 2.87 -2.99
C LEU A 126 -11.39 3.80 -2.48
N TYR A 127 -11.29 4.22 -1.22
CA TYR A 127 -12.16 5.24 -0.65
C TYR A 127 -12.08 6.57 -1.41
N LEU A 128 -10.87 7.02 -1.77
CA LEU A 128 -10.68 8.24 -2.57
C LEU A 128 -11.20 8.09 -4.01
N LEU A 129 -11.16 6.88 -4.58
CA LEU A 129 -11.78 6.53 -5.86
C LEU A 129 -13.31 6.41 -5.80
N ARG A 130 -13.92 6.60 -4.61
CA ARG A 130 -15.34 6.35 -4.33
C ARG A 130 -15.80 4.91 -4.55
N ASP A 131 -14.87 3.96 -4.63
CA ASP A 131 -15.16 2.53 -4.58
C ASP A 131 -15.26 2.07 -3.13
N TYR A 132 -16.41 2.39 -2.53
CA TYR A 132 -16.68 2.06 -1.13
C TYR A 132 -16.81 0.55 -0.91
N ARG A 133 -17.26 -0.19 -1.93
CA ARG A 133 -17.42 -1.65 -1.85
C ARG A 133 -16.05 -2.33 -1.76
N GLY A 134 -15.13 -1.97 -2.66
CA GLY A 134 -13.76 -2.50 -2.64
C GLY A 134 -12.99 -2.08 -1.39
N ALA A 135 -13.23 -0.86 -0.89
CA ALA A 135 -12.62 -0.39 0.36
C ALA A 135 -13.02 -1.25 1.57
N ILE A 136 -14.33 -1.55 1.72
CA ILE A 136 -14.83 -2.41 2.80
C ILE A 136 -14.21 -3.80 2.69
N GLU A 137 -14.23 -4.41 1.51
CA GLU A 137 -13.66 -5.74 1.28
C GLU A 137 -12.16 -5.79 1.63
N CYS A 138 -11.40 -4.74 1.31
CA CYS A 138 -9.99 -4.65 1.68
C CYS A 138 -9.79 -4.58 3.20
N HIS A 139 -10.61 -3.81 3.91
CA HIS A 139 -10.53 -3.71 5.38
C HIS A 139 -10.99 -5.00 6.07
N GLU A 140 -11.95 -5.72 5.51
CA GLU A 140 -12.39 -7.04 5.97
C GLU A 140 -11.27 -8.09 5.77
N LYS A 141 -10.61 -8.10 4.60
CA LYS A 141 -9.47 -8.98 4.33
C LYS A 141 -8.31 -8.76 5.31
N VAL A 142 -8.00 -7.50 5.66
CA VAL A 142 -6.99 -7.19 6.68
C VAL A 142 -7.38 -7.75 8.04
N SER A 143 -8.63 -7.54 8.44
CA SER A 143 -9.14 -8.05 9.72
C SER A 143 -9.02 -9.56 9.76
N PHE A 144 -9.47 -10.25 8.71
CA PHE A 144 -9.37 -11.70 8.60
C PHE A 144 -7.92 -12.21 8.64
N LEU A 145 -7.01 -11.58 7.92
CA LEU A 145 -5.58 -11.91 7.97
C LEU A 145 -5.04 -11.73 9.39
N LEU A 146 -5.25 -10.58 10.02
CA LEU A 146 -4.78 -10.33 11.39
C LEU A 146 -5.34 -11.34 12.41
N TYR A 147 -6.62 -11.70 12.30
CA TYR A 147 -7.21 -12.72 13.15
C TYR A 147 -6.60 -14.10 12.90
N SER A 148 -6.44 -14.50 11.63
CA SER A 148 -5.79 -15.76 11.26
C SER A 148 -4.37 -15.86 11.83
N TRP A 149 -3.58 -14.79 11.71
CA TRP A 149 -2.23 -14.71 12.29
C TRP A 149 -2.24 -14.76 13.82
N LEU A 150 -3.15 -14.03 14.47
CA LEU A 150 -3.28 -14.08 15.92
C LEU A 150 -3.62 -15.49 16.41
N PHE A 151 -4.51 -16.20 15.71
CA PHE A 151 -4.84 -17.60 16.00
C PHE A 151 -3.64 -18.53 15.82
N VAL A 152 -2.88 -18.39 14.74
CA VAL A 152 -1.65 -19.17 14.50
C VAL A 152 -0.60 -18.88 15.58
N LEU A 153 -0.43 -17.62 15.98
CA LEU A 153 0.57 -17.21 16.97
C LEU A 153 0.20 -17.68 18.39
N ILE A 154 -1.10 -17.63 18.74
CA ILE A 154 -1.63 -18.22 19.98
C ILE A 154 -1.48 -19.75 19.97
N ALA A 155 -1.76 -20.40 18.83
CA ALA A 155 -1.60 -21.84 18.67
C ALA A 155 -0.13 -22.27 18.74
N TYR A 156 0.79 -21.46 18.20
CA TYR A 156 2.23 -21.72 18.23
C TYR A 156 2.84 -21.51 19.63
N GLN A 157 2.33 -20.56 20.41
CA GLN A 157 2.76 -20.33 21.80
C GLN A 157 2.11 -21.27 22.83
N ARG A 158 1.08 -22.03 22.46
CA ARG A 158 0.49 -23.07 23.31
C ARG A 158 0.98 -24.46 22.90
N LYS A 159 1.79 -25.09 23.77
CA LYS A 159 1.95 -26.56 23.78
C LYS A 159 0.56 -27.25 23.81
N PRO A 160 0.42 -28.45 23.22
CA PRO A 160 -0.85 -28.90 22.67
C PRO A 160 -1.87 -29.15 23.77
N VAL A 161 -3.02 -28.49 23.67
CA VAL A 161 -4.24 -28.90 24.37
C VAL A 161 -5.35 -29.01 23.33
N SER A 162 -6.01 -30.16 23.33
CA SER A 162 -6.88 -30.74 22.31
C SER A 162 -8.11 -29.90 21.97
N ILE A 163 -8.00 -28.96 21.02
CA ILE A 163 -9.18 -28.30 20.40
C ILE A 163 -9.15 -28.42 18.86
N PHE A 164 -8.30 -29.29 18.31
CA PHE A 164 -8.35 -29.69 16.91
C PHE A 164 -9.64 -30.47 16.63
N ASN A 165 -10.72 -29.79 16.24
CA ASN A 165 -11.69 -30.37 15.29
C ASN A 165 -12.74 -29.43 14.69
N TYR A 166 -12.90 -28.18 15.13
CA TYR A 166 -14.00 -27.35 14.60
C TYR A 166 -13.59 -26.22 13.64
N ALA A 167 -12.30 -25.84 13.58
CA ALA A 167 -11.85 -24.74 12.70
C ALA A 167 -11.40 -25.19 11.30
N PHE A 168 -11.13 -26.48 11.08
CA PHE A 168 -10.57 -26.97 9.82
C PHE A 168 -11.64 -27.37 8.78
N ILE A 169 -12.88 -27.59 9.21
CA ILE A 169 -13.96 -28.06 8.33
C ILE A 169 -14.56 -26.92 7.49
N TRP A 170 -14.52 -25.67 7.97
CA TRP A 170 -15.11 -24.52 7.24
C TRP A 170 -14.21 -23.93 6.14
N VAL A 171 -12.92 -24.26 6.10
CA VAL A 171 -11.98 -23.71 5.11
C VAL A 171 -12.10 -24.39 3.75
N ILE A 172 -12.67 -25.60 3.68
CA ILE A 172 -12.78 -26.36 2.43
C ILE A 172 -14.05 -25.99 1.63
N GLU A 173 -15.15 -25.58 2.26
CA GLU A 173 -16.41 -25.30 1.55
C GLU A 173 -16.47 -23.92 0.87
N VAL A 174 -15.52 -23.01 1.11
CA VAL A 174 -15.55 -21.64 0.57
C VAL A 174 -14.67 -21.46 -0.68
N ILE A 175 -14.00 -22.53 -1.16
CA ILE A 175 -13.08 -22.48 -2.33
C ILE A 175 -13.55 -23.39 -3.50
N GLN A 176 -14.83 -23.78 -3.57
CA GLN A 176 -15.45 -24.33 -4.80
C GLN A 176 -16.65 -23.50 -5.24
#